data_AF-A0A0G1EJJ3-F1
#
_entry.id   AF-A0A0G1EJJ3-F1
#
_cell.length_a   1.000
_cell.length_b   1.000
_cell.length_c   1.000
_cell.angle_alpha   90.00
_cell.angle_beta   90.00
_cell.angle_gamma   90.00
#
_symmetry.space_group_name_H-M   'P 1'
#
loop_
_entity.id
_entity.type
_entity.pdbx_description
1 polymer ?
#
loop_
_entity_poly.entity_id
_entity_poly.type
_entity_poly.pdbx_seq_one_letter_code
_entity_poly.pdbx_strand_id
1 'polypeptide(L)'
;MKVCAFIDSQNLNLSVRNSLKGKNDREYYTGWKLDFAKFFIYLKDKYKVEKVFIFIGYVAGNEALYTKLQKAGYLLIFKPTLEYKKGNKIIIKGNVDAELVMHTMIEFKKYEKAIIVAGDGDYHCLIELISKLVVL
;
A
#
# COMPACT_ATOMS: atom_id res chain seq x y z
N MET A 1 0.52 -19.48 12.63
CA MET A 1 0.59 -18.81 11.34
C MET A 1 0.80 -17.33 11.50
N LYS A 2 2.04 -16.87 11.26
CA LYS A 2 2.39 -15.43 11.23
C LYS A 2 1.98 -14.83 9.90
N VAL A 3 1.10 -13.82 9.91
CA VAL A 3 0.60 -13.18 8.70
C VAL A 3 1.05 -11.72 8.68
N CYS A 4 1.66 -11.27 7.59
CA CYS A 4 2.04 -9.87 7.40
C CYS A 4 1.26 -9.27 6.23
N ALA A 5 0.86 -8.01 6.36
CA ALA A 5 0.29 -7.23 5.25
C ALA A 5 1.28 -6.17 4.77
N PHE A 6 1.36 -6.00 3.45
CA PHE A 6 2.22 -5.04 2.75
C PHE A 6 1.34 -4.21 1.83
N ILE A 7 1.22 -2.92 2.11
CA ILE A 7 0.20 -2.05 1.52
C ILE A 7 0.86 -0.90 0.78
N ASP A 8 0.58 -0.78 -0.51
CA ASP A 8 0.86 0.43 -1.27
C ASP A 8 -0.19 1.50 -0.92
N SER A 9 0.22 2.50 -0.14
CA SER A 9 -0.72 3.51 0.38
C SER A 9 -1.36 4.36 -0.72
N GLN A 10 -0.61 4.71 -1.75
CA GLN A 10 -1.08 5.60 -2.80
C GLN A 10 -1.99 4.84 -3.75
N ASN A 11 -1.58 3.64 -4.16
CA ASN A 11 -2.38 2.77 -5.01
C ASN A 11 -3.73 2.46 -4.33
N LEU A 12 -3.72 2.03 -3.07
CA LEU A 12 -4.96 1.78 -2.31
C LEU A 12 -5.84 3.02 -2.21
N ASN A 13 -5.28 4.15 -1.77
CA ASN A 13 -6.06 5.36 -1.54
C ASN A 13 -6.69 5.91 -2.83
N LEU A 14 -5.94 5.93 -3.94
CA LEU A 14 -6.45 6.45 -5.22
C LEU A 14 -7.46 5.49 -5.84
N SER A 15 -7.19 4.18 -5.81
CA SER A 15 -8.08 3.17 -6.41
C SER A 15 -9.44 3.11 -5.72
N VAL A 16 -9.48 3.34 -4.41
CA VAL A 16 -10.74 3.36 -3.65
C VAL A 16 -11.45 4.71 -3.77
N ARG A 17 -10.69 5.81 -3.84
CA ARG A 17 -11.26 7.17 -3.84
C ARG A 17 -11.85 7.59 -5.18
N ASN A 18 -11.32 7.11 -6.30
CA ASN A 18 -11.70 7.60 -7.62
C ASN A 18 -12.89 6.80 -8.17
N SER A 19 -13.92 7.50 -8.66
CA SER A 19 -14.98 6.84 -9.42
C SER A 19 -14.45 6.33 -10.76
N LEU A 20 -14.95 5.18 -11.20
CA LEU A 20 -14.59 4.57 -12.48
C LEU A 20 -15.80 4.53 -13.41
N LYS A 21 -15.54 4.88 -14.66
CA LYS A 21 -16.53 4.87 -15.74
C LYS A 21 -16.16 3.82 -16.78
N GLY A 22 -17.18 3.14 -17.28
CA GLY A 22 -17.07 2.10 -18.29
C GLY A 22 -17.37 2.63 -19.67
N LYS A 23 -17.72 1.72 -20.59
CA LYS A 23 -18.17 2.10 -21.93
C LYS A 23 -19.40 3.03 -21.82
N ASN A 24 -19.46 4.01 -22.72
CA ASN A 24 -20.51 5.04 -22.79
C ASN A 24 -20.57 5.96 -21.57
N ASP A 25 -19.43 6.21 -20.90
CA ASP A 25 -19.32 7.12 -19.75
C ASP A 25 -20.19 6.74 -18.54
N ARG A 26 -20.68 5.48 -18.50
CA ARG A 26 -21.49 4.98 -17.39
C ARG A 26 -20.59 4.67 -16.20
N GLU A 27 -20.84 5.32 -15.07
CA GLU A 27 -20.20 4.98 -13.80
C GLU A 27 -20.60 3.55 -13.37
N TYR A 28 -19.60 2.71 -13.11
CA TYR A 28 -19.80 1.37 -12.54
C TYR A 28 -19.19 1.21 -11.15
N TYR A 29 -18.41 2.20 -10.72
CA TYR A 29 -17.83 2.28 -9.39
C TYR A 29 -17.85 3.72 -8.90
N THR A 30 -18.52 3.96 -7.79
CA THR A 30 -18.49 5.25 -7.09
C THR A 30 -17.37 5.22 -6.07
N GLY A 31 -16.40 6.12 -6.23
CA GLY A 31 -15.28 6.22 -5.31
C GLY A 31 -15.70 6.67 -3.91
N TRP A 32 -14.97 6.24 -2.89
CA TRP A 32 -15.25 6.57 -1.50
C TRP A 32 -13.97 6.77 -0.70
N LYS A 33 -14.08 7.47 0.45
CA LYS A 33 -12.94 7.72 1.32
C LYS A 33 -12.73 6.56 2.27
N LEU A 34 -11.61 5.84 2.10
CA LEU A 34 -11.23 4.76 3.01
C LEU A 34 -10.95 5.30 4.42
N ASP A 35 -11.52 4.63 5.42
CA ASP A 35 -11.12 4.79 6.82
C ASP A 35 -10.01 3.79 7.15
N PHE A 36 -8.78 4.28 7.21
CA PHE A 36 -7.60 3.46 7.49
C PHE A 36 -7.63 2.80 8.88
N ALA A 37 -8.28 3.40 9.89
CA ALA A 37 -8.36 2.76 11.20
C ALA A 37 -9.28 1.53 11.16
N LYS A 38 -10.44 1.66 10.49
CA LYS A 38 -11.35 0.52 10.26
C LYS A 38 -10.72 -0.52 9.35
N PHE A 39 -9.96 -0.10 8.34
CA PHE A 39 -9.26 -1.04 7.46
C PHE A 39 -8.19 -1.84 8.21
N PHE A 40 -7.44 -1.23 9.11
CA PHE A 40 -6.51 -1.94 9.98
C PHE A 40 -7.23 -3.02 10.81
N ILE A 41 -8.33 -2.65 11.48
CA ILE A 41 -9.15 -3.60 12.26
C ILE A 41 -9.64 -4.74 11.37
N TYR A 42 -10.15 -4.43 10.17
CA TYR A 42 -10.58 -5.45 9.22
C TYR A 42 -9.46 -6.44 8.86
N LEU A 43 -8.23 -5.96 8.61
CA LEU A 43 -7.09 -6.85 8.35
C LEU A 43 -6.77 -7.75 9.57
N LYS A 44 -6.80 -7.19 10.78
CA LYS A 44 -6.58 -7.93 12.03
C LYS A 44 -7.66 -8.98 12.25
N ASP A 45 -8.93 -8.63 12.05
CA ASP A 45 -10.06 -9.49 12.38
C ASP A 45 -10.30 -10.56 11.33
N LYS A 46 -10.29 -10.18 10.05
CA LYS A 46 -10.61 -11.07 8.94
C LYS A 46 -9.45 -11.97 8.56
N TYR A 47 -8.25 -11.40 8.47
CA TYR A 47 -7.08 -12.11 7.95
C TYR A 47 -6.05 -12.46 9.02
N LYS A 48 -6.29 -12.08 10.28
CA LYS A 48 -5.41 -12.38 11.41
C LYS A 48 -3.98 -11.87 11.18
N VAL A 49 -3.85 -10.72 10.51
CA VAL A 49 -2.52 -10.10 10.31
C VAL A 49 -1.89 -9.77 11.66
N GLU A 50 -0.60 -10.03 11.80
CA GLU A 50 0.18 -9.69 12.99
C GLU A 50 0.79 -8.30 12.82
N LYS A 51 1.50 -8.09 11.70
CA LYS A 51 2.12 -6.82 11.31
C LYS A 51 1.48 -6.28 10.04
N VAL A 52 1.34 -4.96 9.97
CA VAL A 52 0.78 -4.26 8.81
C VAL A 52 1.72 -3.15 8.40
N PHE A 53 2.49 -3.40 7.34
CA PHE A 53 3.39 -2.43 6.73
C PHE A 53 2.62 -1.60 5.71
N ILE A 54 2.73 -0.27 5.82
CA ILE A 54 2.19 0.66 4.84
C ILE A 54 3.33 1.49 4.25
N PHE A 55 3.46 1.41 2.92
CA PHE A 55 4.53 2.06 2.18
C PHE A 55 4.03 3.39 1.64
N ILE A 56 4.76 4.46 1.92
CA ILE A 56 4.30 5.83 1.65
C ILE A 56 5.47 6.75 1.30
N GLY A 57 5.26 7.60 0.29
CA GLY A 57 6.17 8.72 0.00
C GLY A 57 6.18 9.73 1.16
N TYR A 58 7.35 10.04 1.67
CA TYR A 58 7.52 11.09 2.68
C TYR A 58 7.41 12.47 2.03
N VAL A 59 6.49 13.28 2.52
CA VAL A 59 6.24 14.67 2.10
C VAL A 59 6.09 15.50 3.36
N ALA A 60 6.95 16.51 3.51
CA ALA A 60 6.90 17.42 4.64
C ALA A 60 5.53 18.13 4.71
N GLY A 61 4.98 18.28 5.91
CA GLY A 61 3.64 18.83 6.15
C GLY A 61 2.53 17.78 6.26
N ASN A 62 2.82 16.50 5.97
CA ASN A 62 1.87 15.39 6.13
C ASN A 62 2.02 14.63 7.46
N GLU A 63 2.71 15.20 8.45
CA GLU A 63 3.03 14.53 9.73
C GLU A 63 1.76 14.09 10.50
N ALA A 64 0.67 14.86 10.38
CA ALA A 64 -0.61 14.50 10.99
C ALA A 64 -1.20 13.21 10.39
N LEU A 65 -1.06 13.00 9.08
CA LEU A 65 -1.45 11.75 8.41
C LEU A 65 -0.60 10.59 8.92
N TYR A 66 0.72 10.77 8.95
CA TYR A 66 1.65 9.73 9.39
C TYR A 66 1.37 9.32 10.84
N THR A 67 1.18 10.30 11.72
CA THR A 67 0.80 10.09 13.12
C THR A 67 -0.51 9.33 13.24
N LYS A 68 -1.52 9.66 12.42
CA LYS A 68 -2.81 8.96 12.42
C LYS A 68 -2.66 7.49 12.01
N LEU A 69 -1.87 7.19 10.99
CA LEU A 69 -1.60 5.82 10.56
C LEU A 69 -0.84 5.03 11.64
N GLN A 70 0.21 5.62 12.23
CA GLN A 70 0.95 5.00 13.33
C GLN A 70 0.04 4.70 14.53
N LYS A 71 -0.80 5.66 14.93
CA LYS A 71 -1.77 5.47 16.03
C LYS A 71 -2.81 4.38 15.74
N ALA A 72 -3.15 4.15 14.47
CA ALA A 72 -4.02 3.05 14.07
C ALA A 72 -3.31 1.68 14.13
N GLY A 73 -1.97 1.65 14.20
CA GLY A 73 -1.18 0.42 14.33
C GLY A 73 -0.34 0.06 13.10
N TYR A 74 -0.30 0.92 12.07
CA TYR A 74 0.52 0.69 10.89
C TYR A 74 2.02 0.91 11.16
N LEU A 75 2.85 0.05 10.57
CA LEU A 75 4.29 0.23 10.48
C LEU A 75 4.60 0.99 9.18
N LEU A 76 5.01 2.25 9.28
CA LEU A 76 5.25 3.11 8.12
C LEU A 76 6.65 2.85 7.55
N ILE A 77 6.69 2.53 6.26
CA ILE A 77 7.93 2.47 5.48
C ILE A 77 7.94 3.67 4.55
N PHE A 78 8.84 4.61 4.84
CA PHE A 78 8.95 5.85 4.08
C PHE A 78 9.88 5.69 2.89
N LYS A 79 9.39 6.12 1.73
CA LYS A 79 10.22 6.43 0.58
C LYS A 79 10.53 7.93 0.56
N PRO A 80 11.81 8.35 0.52
CA PRO A 80 12.16 9.73 0.22
C PRO A 80 11.57 10.17 -1.13
N THR A 81 10.85 11.29 -1.13
CA THR A 81 10.26 11.82 -2.36
C THR A 81 11.21 12.77 -3.07
N LEU A 82 11.09 12.83 -4.39
CA LEU A 82 11.76 13.82 -5.22
C LEU A 82 10.73 14.78 -5.76
N GLU A 83 10.93 16.07 -5.47
CA GLU A 83 10.11 17.14 -6.01
C GLU A 83 10.81 17.79 -7.20
N TYR A 84 10.08 17.99 -8.29
CA TYR A 84 10.58 18.76 -9.42
C TYR A 84 9.45 19.56 -10.08
N LYS A 85 9.83 20.66 -10.72
CA LYS A 85 8.90 21.51 -11.47
C LYS A 85 8.76 20.99 -12.90
N LYS A 86 7.53 20.80 -13.36
CA LYS A 86 7.19 20.55 -14.77
C LYS A 86 6.22 21.64 -15.22
N GLY A 87 6.76 22.70 -15.82
CA GLY A 87 6.02 23.94 -16.08
C GLY A 87 5.56 24.57 -14.76
N ASN A 88 4.28 24.91 -14.67
CA ASN A 88 3.67 25.51 -13.47
C ASN A 88 3.20 24.50 -12.41
N LYS A 89 3.52 23.20 -12.59
CA LYS A 89 3.13 22.15 -11.65
C LYS A 89 4.34 21.60 -10.90
N ILE A 90 4.20 21.46 -9.58
CA ILE A 90 5.14 20.69 -8.75
C ILE A 90 4.70 19.22 -8.85
N ILE A 91 5.61 18.35 -9.25
CA ILE A 91 5.41 16.90 -9.29
C ILE A 91 6.24 16.30 -8.17
N ILE A 92 5.59 15.50 -7.34
CA ILE A 92 6.24 14.73 -6.28
C ILE A 92 6.29 13.27 -6.74
N LYS A 93 7.49 12.71 -6.89
CA LYS A 93 7.69 11.29 -7.20
C LYS A 93 7.86 10.48 -5.91
N GLY A 94 6.88 9.62 -5.64
CA GLY A 94 6.83 8.81 -4.43
C GLY A 94 6.22 7.42 -4.63
N ASN A 95 6.35 6.82 -5.82
CA ASN A 95 5.92 5.42 -6.04
C ASN A 95 6.75 4.50 -5.14
N VAL A 96 6.12 3.53 -4.50
CA VAL A 96 6.74 2.74 -3.42
C VAL A 96 7.02 1.30 -3.83
N ASP A 97 6.91 0.99 -5.11
CA ASP A 97 6.91 -0.39 -5.63
C ASP A 97 8.18 -1.12 -5.25
N ALA A 98 9.33 -0.47 -5.42
CA ALA A 98 10.64 -1.04 -5.08
C ALA A 98 10.78 -1.27 -3.56
N GLU A 99 10.37 -0.31 -2.74
CA GLU A 99 10.42 -0.42 -1.28
C GLU A 99 9.50 -1.55 -0.79
N LEU A 100 8.30 -1.67 -1.36
CA LEU A 100 7.36 -2.74 -1.03
C LEU A 100 7.93 -4.10 -1.38
N VAL A 101 8.44 -4.27 -2.61
CA VAL A 101 9.07 -5.52 -3.06
C VAL A 101 10.23 -5.89 -2.14
N MET A 102 11.17 -4.97 -1.93
CA MET A 102 12.38 -5.24 -1.13
C MET A 102 12.03 -5.55 0.33
N HIS A 103 11.14 -4.78 0.94
CA HIS A 103 10.79 -4.99 2.35
C HIS A 103 9.95 -6.25 2.57
N THR A 104 9.12 -6.63 1.61
CA THR A 104 8.43 -7.93 1.63
C THR A 104 9.46 -9.07 1.65
N MET A 105 10.52 -8.98 0.84
CA MET A 105 11.59 -9.97 0.83
C MET A 105 12.46 -9.96 2.10
N ILE A 106 12.71 -8.79 2.70
CA ILE A 106 13.41 -8.68 4.01
C ILE A 106 12.62 -9.39 5.11
N GLU A 107 11.30 -9.29 5.10
CA GLU A 107 10.43 -9.93 6.07
C GLU A 107 10.08 -11.38 5.71
N PHE A 108 10.52 -11.90 4.55
CA PHE A 108 10.09 -13.20 4.01
C PHE A 108 10.19 -14.36 5.01
N LYS A 109 11.30 -14.46 5.75
CA LYS A 109 11.51 -15.52 6.76
C LYS A 109 10.77 -15.28 8.09
N LYS A 110 10.11 -14.14 8.26
CA LYS A 110 9.44 -13.71 9.50
C LYS A 110 7.93 -13.88 9.45
N TYR A 111 7.37 -14.18 8.28
CA TYR A 111 5.95 -14.51 8.10
C TYR A 111 5.79 -15.85 7.40
N GLU A 112 4.64 -16.48 7.60
CA GLU A 112 4.21 -17.68 6.87
C GLU A 112 3.26 -17.30 5.72
N LYS A 113 2.59 -16.14 5.81
CA LYS A 113 1.69 -15.63 4.78
C LYS A 113 1.87 -14.12 4.60
N ALA A 114 2.01 -13.71 3.34
CA ALA A 114 1.96 -12.30 2.94
C ALA A 114 0.58 -11.95 2.37
N ILE A 115 0.09 -10.76 2.70
CA ILE A 115 -1.06 -10.12 2.07
C ILE A 115 -0.56 -8.87 1.39
N ILE A 116 -0.59 -8.85 0.06
CA ILE A 116 -0.24 -7.66 -0.73
C ILE A 116 -1.54 -6.91 -1.01
N VAL A 117 -1.58 -5.63 -0.64
CA VAL A 117 -2.72 -4.74 -0.91
C VAL A 117 -2.27 -3.69 -1.91
N ALA A 118 -2.48 -4.01 -3.18
CA ALA A 118 -2.26 -3.15 -4.33
C ALA A 118 -3.11 -3.64 -5.51
N GLY A 119 -3.44 -2.74 -6.42
CA GLY A 119 -4.05 -3.01 -7.72
C GLY A 119 -3.08 -2.84 -8.89
N ASP A 120 -1.78 -2.70 -8.61
CA ASP A 120 -0.75 -2.55 -9.64
C ASP A 120 -0.24 -3.92 -10.13
N GLY A 121 -0.12 -4.07 -11.45
CA GLY A 121 0.40 -5.28 -12.09
C GLY A 121 1.90 -5.49 -11.87
N ASP A 122 2.64 -4.43 -11.53
CA ASP A 122 4.09 -4.51 -11.29
C ASP A 122 4.46 -5.43 -10.12
N TYR A 123 3.52 -5.70 -9.20
CA TYR A 123 3.71 -6.64 -8.10
C TYR A 123 3.55 -8.12 -8.51
N HIS A 124 3.19 -8.42 -9.76
CA HIS A 124 3.04 -9.80 -10.23
C HIS A 124 4.31 -10.64 -10.02
N CYS A 125 5.48 -10.06 -10.32
CA CYS A 125 6.76 -10.74 -10.17
C CYS A 125 7.09 -11.10 -8.70
N LEU A 126 6.71 -10.24 -7.75
CA LEU A 126 6.85 -10.50 -6.31
C LEU A 126 6.00 -11.69 -5.88
N ILE A 127 4.74 -11.73 -6.33
CA ILE A 127 3.81 -12.82 -6.01
C ILE A 127 4.33 -14.15 -6.59
N GLU A 128 4.83 -14.13 -7.82
CA GLU A 128 5.40 -15.32 -8.48
C GLU A 128 6.64 -15.83 -7.72
N LEU A 129 7.56 -14.93 -7.34
CA LEU A 129 8.77 -15.27 -6.60
C LEU A 129 8.44 -15.89 -5.23
N ILE A 130 7.58 -15.22 -4.44
CA ILE A 130 7.21 -15.70 -3.10
C ILE A 130 6.53 -17.07 -3.20
N SER A 131 5.64 -17.26 -4.17
CA SER A 131 4.94 -18.55 -4.36
C SER A 131 5.92 -19.69 -4.65
N LYS A 132 6.98 -19.43 -5.43
CA LYS A 132 8.03 -20.44 -5.69
C LYS A 132 8.88 -20.73 -4.45
N LEU A 133 9.18 -19.73 -3.64
CA LEU A 133 10.01 -19.87 -2.44
C LEU A 133 9.30 -20.57 -1.28
N VAL A 134 7.96 -20.50 -1.21
CA VAL A 134 7.16 -21.17 -0.17
C VAL A 134 7.01 -22.68 -0.40
N VAL A 135 7.29 -23.16 -1.63
CA VAL A 135 7.22 -24.58 -2.00
C VAL A 135 8.52 -25.33 -1.67
N LEU A 136 9.58 -24.62 -1.24
CA LEU A 136 10.88 -25.18 -0.83
C LEU A 136 11.02 -25.22 0.69
#